data_AF-A0A357L5H1-F1
#
_entry.id   AF-A0A357L5H1-F1
#
_cell.length_a   1.000
_cell.length_b   1.000
_cell.length_c   1.000
_cell.angle_alpha   90.00
_cell.angle_beta   90.00
_cell.angle_gamma   90.00
#
_symmetry.space_group_name_H-M   'P 1'
#
loop_
_entity.id
_entity.type
_entity.pdbx_description
1 polymer ?
#
loop_
_entity_poly.entity_id
_entity_poly.type
_entity_poly.pdbx_seq_one_letter_code
_entity_poly.pdbx_strand_id
1 'polypeptide(L)'
;MTLSRRSLVMGASAAVAGFAGLRALGLKGALALPTVSPHGALLPDPNGLLDLPAGFAYDIVSREGVPMADGFLTPGAFDGMACFPAGGDGTRVALVRNHEIWPDMYERSAYGPDLALAARLPKDKVFDFTPDGRPKFGGTTTLVYDLKAKRIVRDHLSLAGTTANCCGGPTPWGSWLTCEETIEKPGQHVTKEHGWVFEVPARAAGLADPLPLKAMGRFIHEAAAVDPKTGVVYMTEDRQDGLFYRFLPDRKTKLARGGRLQALALKDGRERDFRNWPKDGDANFPGAGPVIASGAPAEAVWIDLDGVDSPNGDLKERGFAKGALRFARGEGLAVGAGADGRTEIYISCTSGGPIRLGQVFRYRPSTEEGRPGEKDAPGTLELFIETDDDSLLKNCDNAAFAPWGDVILCEDGYDYQAQYLRGVTPEGALYTIAGNVKSEFCGACFSPDGKVLFVNIQKPGVTFAIRGPWRSARG
;
A
#
# COMPACT_ATOMS: atom_id res chain seq x y z
N MET A 1 -18.90 37.63 -33.83
CA MET A 1 -18.67 37.82 -32.38
C MET A 1 -17.35 37.14 -32.04
N THR A 2 -16.32 37.94 -31.76
CA THR A 2 -14.95 37.50 -31.47
C THR A 2 -14.73 37.58 -29.97
N LEU A 3 -14.63 36.43 -29.31
CA LEU A 3 -14.29 36.34 -27.89
C LEU A 3 -12.79 36.63 -27.71
N SER A 4 -12.46 37.66 -26.93
CA SER A 4 -11.07 38.05 -26.68
C SER A 4 -10.42 37.19 -25.60
N ARG A 5 -9.13 36.87 -25.77
CA ARG A 5 -8.29 36.09 -24.83
C ARG A 5 -8.21 36.66 -23.40
N ARG A 6 -8.70 37.89 -23.14
CA ARG A 6 -8.72 38.50 -21.80
C ARG A 6 -9.89 38.03 -20.92
N SER A 7 -10.95 37.48 -21.50
CA SER A 7 -12.11 37.00 -20.72
C SER A 7 -11.88 35.64 -20.06
N LEU A 8 -10.89 34.86 -20.51
CA LEU A 8 -10.62 33.51 -20.03
C LEU A 8 -9.72 33.48 -18.77
N VAL A 9 -8.95 34.55 -18.52
CA VAL A 9 -7.97 34.60 -17.42
C VAL A 9 -8.59 35.07 -16.09
N MET A 10 -9.75 35.72 -16.10
CA MET A 10 -10.45 36.08 -14.85
C MET A 10 -11.35 34.96 -14.28
N GLY A 11 -11.57 33.87 -15.02
CA GLY A 11 -12.38 32.73 -14.55
C GLY A 11 -11.60 31.71 -13.70
N ALA A 12 -10.30 31.54 -13.96
CA ALA A 12 -9.48 30.53 -13.27
C ALA A 12 -9.02 30.97 -11.87
N SER A 13 -8.73 32.26 -11.69
CA SER A 13 -8.22 32.80 -10.42
C SER A 13 -9.30 32.89 -9.32
N ALA A 14 -10.58 32.99 -9.72
CA ALA A 14 -11.69 33.08 -8.77
C ALA A 14 -12.05 31.71 -8.17
N ALA A 15 -11.79 30.60 -8.87
CA ALA A 15 -12.04 29.27 -8.36
C ALA A 15 -11.08 28.91 -7.22
N VAL A 16 -9.77 29.18 -7.39
CA VAL A 16 -8.75 28.83 -6.39
C VAL A 16 -8.88 29.65 -5.08
N ALA A 17 -9.23 30.93 -5.17
CA ALA A 17 -9.45 31.77 -4.00
C ALA A 17 -10.74 31.41 -3.22
N GLY A 18 -11.76 30.91 -3.91
CA GLY A 18 -13.02 30.48 -3.29
C GLY A 18 -12.87 29.26 -2.37
N PHE A 19 -12.01 28.30 -2.73
CA PHE A 19 -11.81 27.07 -1.94
C PHE A 19 -10.98 27.29 -0.66
N ALA A 20 -10.00 28.21 -0.68
CA ALA A 20 -9.28 28.57 0.54
C ALA A 20 -10.19 29.30 1.55
N GLY A 21 -11.14 30.11 1.06
CA GLY A 21 -12.14 30.78 1.88
C GLY A 21 -13.15 29.83 2.53
N LEU A 22 -13.51 28.71 1.88
CA LEU A 22 -14.42 27.71 2.45
C LEU A 22 -13.83 26.98 3.66
N ARG A 23 -12.51 26.76 3.70
CA ARG A 23 -11.83 26.22 4.91
C ARG A 23 -11.86 27.21 6.08
N ALA A 24 -11.81 28.52 5.81
CA ALA A 24 -11.90 29.55 6.85
C ALA A 24 -13.32 29.74 7.41
N LEU A 25 -14.36 29.25 6.71
CA LEU A 25 -15.77 29.39 7.10
C LEU A 25 -16.29 28.27 8.01
N GLY A 26 -15.45 27.31 8.42
CA GLY A 26 -15.83 26.33 9.44
C GLY A 26 -17.00 25.40 9.04
N LEU A 27 -17.24 25.22 7.74
CA LEU A 27 -18.15 24.19 7.25
C LEU A 27 -17.56 22.82 7.60
N LYS A 28 -18.23 22.15 8.53
CA LYS A 28 -17.85 20.85 9.08
C LYS A 28 -18.04 19.77 8.00
N GLY A 29 -16.95 19.06 7.67
CA GLY A 29 -16.91 17.95 6.73
C GLY A 29 -16.22 18.32 5.42
N ALA A 30 -14.90 18.14 5.34
CA ALA A 30 -14.21 18.20 4.05
C ALA A 30 -14.48 16.89 3.30
N LEU A 31 -15.51 16.92 2.45
CA LEU A 31 -15.68 15.98 1.34
C LEU A 31 -14.48 16.12 0.38
N ALA A 32 -14.06 15.02 -0.24
CA ALA A 32 -13.01 15.06 -1.24
C ALA A 32 -13.40 16.03 -2.39
N LEU A 33 -12.48 16.90 -2.81
CA LEU A 33 -12.78 17.86 -3.86
C LEU A 33 -12.62 17.18 -5.24
N PRO A 34 -13.70 16.99 -6.03
CA PRO A 34 -13.57 16.52 -7.40
C PRO A 34 -12.72 17.47 -8.22
N THR A 35 -11.75 16.94 -8.96
CA THR A 35 -11.11 17.67 -10.05
C THR A 35 -11.30 16.92 -11.36
N VAL A 36 -11.56 17.67 -12.44
CA VAL A 36 -11.33 17.15 -13.80
C VAL A 36 -9.88 16.71 -13.83
N SER A 37 -9.62 15.44 -14.15
CA SER A 37 -8.26 14.91 -14.14
C SER A 37 -7.32 15.88 -14.84
N PRO A 38 -6.23 16.32 -14.19
CA PRO A 38 -5.35 17.34 -14.76
C PRO A 38 -4.61 16.82 -16.00
N HIS A 39 -4.75 15.53 -16.30
CA HIS A 39 -4.24 14.87 -17.50
C HIS A 39 -5.30 14.73 -18.62
N GLY A 40 -6.54 15.16 -18.39
CA GLY A 40 -7.68 14.98 -19.29
C GLY A 40 -8.44 13.67 -19.04
N ALA A 41 -9.48 13.43 -19.84
CA ALA A 41 -10.29 12.22 -19.74
C ALA A 41 -9.50 10.95 -20.12
N LEU A 42 -9.88 9.82 -19.53
CA LEU A 42 -9.36 8.51 -19.94
C LEU A 42 -9.81 8.18 -21.36
N LEU A 43 -8.88 7.68 -22.16
CA LEU A 43 -9.16 7.16 -23.50
C LEU A 43 -9.22 5.64 -23.43
N PRO A 44 -10.24 5.00 -24.03
CA PRO A 44 -10.32 3.55 -24.08
C PRO A 44 -9.08 2.94 -24.74
N ASP A 45 -8.48 1.95 -24.09
CA ASP A 45 -7.36 1.19 -24.64
C ASP A 45 -7.84 0.28 -25.78
N PRO A 46 -7.26 0.39 -26.99
CA PRO A 46 -7.58 -0.53 -28.09
C PRO A 46 -7.33 -2.00 -27.75
N ASN A 47 -6.43 -2.30 -26.80
CA ASN A 47 -6.18 -3.68 -26.33
C ASN A 47 -7.06 -4.08 -25.14
N GLY A 48 -7.84 -3.14 -24.60
CA GLY A 48 -8.75 -3.36 -23.48
C GLY A 48 -8.06 -3.78 -22.18
N LEU A 49 -6.82 -3.32 -21.94
CA LEU A 49 -6.07 -3.62 -20.71
C LEU A 49 -6.06 -2.43 -19.75
N LEU A 50 -5.72 -1.24 -20.23
CA LEU A 50 -5.48 -0.09 -19.35
C LEU A 50 -5.80 1.24 -20.06
N ASP A 51 -6.92 1.85 -19.67
CA ASP A 51 -7.35 3.15 -20.18
C ASP A 51 -6.48 4.25 -19.57
N LEU A 52 -5.95 5.14 -20.41
CA LEU A 52 -5.02 6.19 -20.03
C LEU A 52 -5.40 7.54 -20.66
N PRO A 53 -5.05 8.68 -20.03
CA PRO A 53 -5.24 9.99 -20.63
C PRO A 53 -4.38 10.20 -21.88
N ALA A 54 -4.76 11.19 -22.70
CA ALA A 54 -3.97 11.56 -23.87
C ALA A 54 -2.51 11.92 -23.49
N GLY A 55 -1.55 11.36 -24.24
CA GLY A 55 -0.12 11.58 -24.00
C GLY A 55 0.53 10.61 -23.01
N PHE A 56 -0.26 9.74 -22.36
CA PHE A 56 0.23 8.60 -21.60
C PHE A 56 0.27 7.33 -22.46
N ALA A 57 1.18 6.42 -22.12
CA ALA A 57 1.30 5.10 -22.73
C ALA A 57 1.87 4.11 -21.71
N TYR A 58 1.63 2.82 -21.94
CA TYR A 58 2.22 1.75 -21.13
C TYR A 58 3.04 0.78 -21.98
N ASP A 59 4.00 0.11 -21.35
CA ASP A 59 4.56 -1.16 -21.83
C ASP A 59 4.12 -2.28 -20.86
N ILE A 60 3.89 -3.49 -21.37
CA ILE A 60 3.72 -4.68 -20.53
C ILE A 60 5.11 -5.17 -20.12
N VAL A 61 5.37 -5.21 -18.81
CA VAL A 61 6.65 -5.63 -18.25
C VAL A 61 6.68 -7.14 -18.04
N SER A 62 5.63 -7.69 -17.43
CA SER A 62 5.56 -9.09 -16.98
C SER A 62 4.11 -9.56 -16.98
N ARG A 63 3.90 -10.88 -17.19
CA ARG A 63 2.61 -11.57 -17.12
C ARG A 63 2.76 -12.83 -16.27
N GLU A 64 1.72 -13.19 -15.53
CA GLU A 64 1.67 -14.46 -14.80
C GLU A 64 1.85 -15.66 -15.74
N GLY A 65 2.40 -16.77 -15.21
CA GLY A 65 2.61 -18.03 -15.93
C GLY A 65 3.77 -18.03 -16.94
N VAL A 66 4.45 -16.91 -17.19
CA VAL A 66 5.60 -16.86 -18.10
C VAL A 66 6.85 -17.44 -17.42
N PRO A 67 7.61 -18.33 -18.07
CA PRO A 67 8.88 -18.84 -17.53
C PRO A 67 9.88 -17.71 -17.23
N MET A 68 10.44 -17.72 -16.02
CA MET A 68 11.51 -16.83 -15.58
C MET A 68 12.90 -17.43 -15.86
N ALA A 69 13.94 -16.61 -15.74
CA ALA A 69 15.33 -17.00 -16.01
C ALA A 69 15.88 -18.06 -15.04
N ASP A 70 15.32 -18.20 -13.85
CA ASP A 70 15.65 -19.28 -12.90
C ASP A 70 14.91 -20.61 -13.20
N GLY A 71 14.06 -20.60 -14.23
CA GLY A 71 13.29 -21.74 -14.70
C GLY A 71 12.02 -22.05 -13.91
N PHE A 72 11.61 -21.19 -12.98
CA PHE A 72 10.25 -21.22 -12.42
C PHE A 72 9.27 -20.45 -13.31
N LEU A 73 7.97 -20.53 -13.03
CA LEU A 73 6.99 -19.65 -13.66
C LEU A 73 6.86 -18.36 -12.86
N THR A 74 6.53 -17.28 -13.54
CA THR A 74 6.07 -16.04 -12.90
C THR A 74 4.78 -16.37 -12.13
N PRO A 75 4.75 -16.34 -10.79
CA PRO A 75 3.54 -16.67 -10.03
C PRO A 75 2.45 -15.63 -10.31
N GLY A 76 1.17 -16.01 -10.26
CA GLY A 76 0.03 -15.09 -10.43
C GLY A 76 -0.27 -14.23 -9.21
N ALA A 77 -1.50 -13.70 -9.15
CA ALA A 77 -1.98 -12.84 -8.07
C ALA A 77 -0.95 -11.75 -7.69
N PHE A 78 -0.53 -10.97 -8.68
CA PHE A 78 0.50 -9.95 -8.48
C PHE A 78 -0.01 -8.91 -7.48
N ASP A 79 0.82 -8.48 -6.55
CA ASP A 79 0.39 -7.51 -5.54
C ASP A 79 1.45 -6.42 -5.29
N GLY A 80 1.61 -5.98 -4.04
CA GLY A 80 2.55 -4.98 -3.56
C GLY A 80 3.93 -5.10 -4.21
N MET A 81 4.47 -3.96 -4.63
CA MET A 81 5.72 -3.91 -5.37
C MET A 81 6.48 -2.62 -5.10
N ALA A 82 7.80 -2.71 -5.07
CA ALA A 82 8.68 -1.55 -5.07
C ALA A 82 9.74 -1.61 -6.17
N CYS A 83 10.17 -0.44 -6.60
CA CYS A 83 11.18 -0.24 -7.62
C CYS A 83 12.47 0.30 -6.99
N PHE A 84 13.57 -0.40 -7.22
CA PHE A 84 14.89 -0.07 -6.68
C PHE A 84 15.89 0.18 -7.82
N PRO A 85 16.87 1.08 -7.64
CA PRO A 85 17.98 1.19 -8.58
C PRO A 85 18.72 -0.15 -8.72
N ALA A 86 18.93 -0.59 -9.97
CA ALA A 86 19.73 -1.77 -10.28
C ALA A 86 20.86 -1.40 -11.25
N GLY A 87 22.04 -2.01 -11.08
CA GLY A 87 23.22 -1.61 -11.86
C GLY A 87 23.73 -0.21 -11.51
N GLY A 88 24.85 0.17 -12.12
CA GLY A 88 25.50 1.48 -11.92
C GLY A 88 25.28 2.49 -13.05
N ASP A 89 24.57 2.09 -14.12
CA ASP A 89 24.37 2.87 -15.34
C ASP A 89 23.10 3.74 -15.31
N GLY A 90 22.25 3.57 -14.29
CA GLY A 90 21.00 4.33 -14.12
C GLY A 90 19.90 3.97 -15.11
N THR A 91 20.09 2.92 -15.93
CA THR A 91 19.08 2.47 -16.91
C THR A 91 18.31 1.25 -16.44
N ARG A 92 18.80 0.55 -15.41
CA ARG A 92 18.18 -0.66 -14.89
C ARG A 92 17.55 -0.42 -13.52
N VAL A 93 16.43 -1.10 -13.30
CA VAL A 93 15.73 -1.12 -12.03
C VAL A 93 15.42 -2.56 -11.65
N ALA A 94 15.37 -2.83 -10.35
CA ALA A 94 14.86 -4.08 -9.80
C ALA A 94 13.45 -3.81 -9.25
N LEU A 95 12.45 -4.54 -9.73
CA LEU A 95 11.13 -4.58 -9.10
C LEU A 95 11.09 -5.83 -8.22
N VAL A 96 10.80 -5.65 -6.93
CA VAL A 96 10.48 -6.76 -6.01
C VAL A 96 8.97 -6.75 -5.84
N ARG A 97 8.31 -7.85 -6.22
CA ARG A 97 6.85 -7.94 -6.35
C ARG A 97 6.32 -9.12 -5.55
N ASN A 98 5.26 -8.87 -4.80
CA ASN A 98 4.52 -9.87 -4.06
C ASN A 98 3.60 -10.71 -4.94
N HIS A 99 3.27 -11.88 -4.42
CA HIS A 99 2.33 -12.82 -4.99
C HIS A 99 1.34 -13.24 -3.90
N GLU A 100 0.13 -12.69 -3.96
CA GLU A 100 -0.95 -12.91 -2.99
C GLU A 100 -1.70 -14.22 -3.27
N ILE A 101 -0.92 -15.29 -3.32
CA ILE A 101 -1.44 -16.62 -3.64
C ILE A 101 -1.92 -17.27 -2.34
N TRP A 102 -3.23 -17.44 -2.27
CA TRP A 102 -3.92 -18.17 -1.22
C TRP A 102 -3.79 -19.69 -1.40
N PRO A 103 -4.02 -20.51 -0.35
CA PRO A 103 -3.82 -21.96 -0.42
C PRO A 103 -4.60 -22.67 -1.54
N ASP A 104 -5.74 -22.12 -1.93
CA ASP A 104 -6.64 -22.62 -2.98
C ASP A 104 -6.29 -22.14 -4.39
N MET A 105 -5.30 -21.26 -4.56
CA MET A 105 -4.84 -20.71 -5.85
C MET A 105 -3.53 -21.34 -6.35
N TYR A 106 -3.27 -22.60 -5.98
CA TYR A 106 -1.99 -23.27 -6.21
C TYR A 106 -1.59 -23.36 -7.70
N GLU A 107 -2.55 -23.37 -8.62
CA GLU A 107 -2.33 -23.39 -10.07
C GLU A 107 -1.64 -22.13 -10.59
N ARG A 108 -1.72 -21.03 -9.82
CA ARG A 108 -1.04 -19.76 -10.10
C ARG A 108 0.36 -19.71 -9.48
N SER A 109 0.78 -20.72 -8.74
CA SER A 109 2.10 -20.71 -8.08
C SER A 109 3.26 -20.68 -9.08
N ALA A 110 4.46 -20.38 -8.58
CA ALA A 110 5.69 -20.48 -9.36
C ALA A 110 5.96 -21.90 -9.89
N TYR A 111 5.24 -22.89 -9.35
CA TYR A 111 5.56 -24.30 -9.50
C TYR A 111 4.83 -24.97 -10.67
N GLY A 112 3.88 -24.26 -11.29
CA GLY A 112 3.00 -24.78 -12.33
C GLY A 112 1.76 -25.49 -11.79
N PRO A 113 0.74 -25.73 -12.64
CA PRO A 113 -0.53 -26.32 -12.22
C PRO A 113 -0.41 -27.76 -11.71
N ASP A 114 0.62 -28.50 -12.13
CA ASP A 114 0.96 -29.84 -11.62
C ASP A 114 1.96 -29.81 -10.46
N LEU A 115 2.42 -28.62 -10.07
CA LEU A 115 3.41 -28.36 -9.04
C LEU A 115 4.76 -29.06 -9.27
N ALA A 116 5.07 -29.50 -10.49
CA ALA A 116 6.25 -30.30 -10.78
C ALA A 116 7.57 -29.57 -10.47
N LEU A 117 7.57 -28.24 -10.59
CA LEU A 117 8.76 -27.44 -10.34
C LEU A 117 9.04 -27.27 -8.83
N ALA A 118 8.09 -27.56 -7.95
CA ALA A 118 8.26 -27.40 -6.50
C ALA A 118 9.44 -28.24 -5.95
N ALA A 119 9.71 -29.40 -6.54
CA ALA A 119 10.83 -30.27 -6.16
C ALA A 119 12.21 -29.64 -6.39
N ARG A 120 12.30 -28.54 -7.17
CA ARG A 120 13.55 -27.82 -7.45
C ARG A 120 13.91 -26.81 -6.37
N LEU A 121 13.00 -26.49 -5.44
CA LEU A 121 13.27 -25.52 -4.39
C LEU A 121 14.25 -26.08 -3.35
N PRO A 122 15.31 -25.33 -2.99
CA PRO A 122 16.16 -25.68 -1.86
C PRO A 122 15.36 -25.55 -0.56
N LYS A 123 15.16 -26.68 0.14
CA LYS A 123 14.26 -26.75 1.32
C LYS A 123 14.65 -25.79 2.45
N ASP A 124 15.94 -25.47 2.59
CA ASP A 124 16.47 -24.51 3.57
C ASP A 124 16.14 -23.04 3.25
N LYS A 125 15.66 -22.76 2.02
CA LYS A 125 15.22 -21.43 1.57
C LYS A 125 13.70 -21.27 1.52
N VAL A 126 12.96 -22.27 1.98
CA VAL A 126 11.49 -22.26 2.02
C VAL A 126 11.04 -21.98 3.44
N PHE A 127 10.23 -20.92 3.65
CA PHE A 127 9.71 -20.60 4.97
C PHE A 127 8.86 -21.74 5.53
N ASP A 128 7.81 -22.15 4.82
CA ASP A 128 6.92 -23.22 5.25
C ASP A 128 6.44 -24.10 4.09
N PHE A 129 5.93 -25.26 4.47
CA PHE A 129 5.32 -26.24 3.60
C PHE A 129 3.86 -26.47 4.02
N THR A 130 3.04 -26.90 3.08
CA THR A 130 1.74 -27.52 3.36
C THR A 130 1.94 -28.81 4.18
N PRO A 131 0.90 -29.30 4.88
CA PRO A 131 1.00 -30.54 5.66
C PRO A 131 1.43 -31.78 4.85
N ASP A 132 1.18 -31.80 3.54
CA ASP A 132 1.61 -32.86 2.63
C ASP A 132 3.00 -32.62 2.00
N GLY A 133 3.75 -31.64 2.50
CA GLY A 133 5.17 -31.44 2.19
C GLY A 133 5.46 -30.59 0.96
N ARG A 134 4.48 -29.84 0.43
CA ARG A 134 4.65 -28.94 -0.72
C ARG A 134 5.00 -27.53 -0.24
N PRO A 135 5.93 -26.80 -0.87
CA PRO A 135 6.21 -25.41 -0.51
C PRO A 135 4.93 -24.55 -0.62
N LYS A 136 4.75 -23.58 0.29
CA LYS A 136 3.66 -22.61 0.13
C LYS A 136 3.83 -21.77 -1.14
N PHE A 137 2.70 -21.28 -1.64
CA PHE A 137 2.55 -20.81 -3.02
C PHE A 137 2.75 -19.30 -3.21
N GLY A 138 2.71 -18.52 -2.14
CA GLY A 138 3.00 -17.09 -2.17
C GLY A 138 4.51 -16.80 -2.25
N GLY A 139 4.89 -15.62 -1.79
CA GLY A 139 6.26 -15.15 -1.79
C GLY A 139 6.46 -13.95 -2.71
N THR A 140 7.71 -13.79 -3.17
CA THR A 140 8.08 -12.64 -3.99
C THR A 140 8.91 -13.07 -5.19
N THR A 141 8.79 -12.30 -6.27
CA THR A 141 9.74 -12.33 -7.39
C THR A 141 10.56 -11.06 -7.43
N THR A 142 11.73 -11.13 -8.04
CA THR A 142 12.53 -9.95 -8.38
C THR A 142 12.89 -9.96 -9.85
N LEU A 143 12.44 -8.93 -10.57
CA LEU A 143 12.77 -8.71 -11.97
C LEU A 143 13.66 -7.48 -12.15
N VAL A 144 14.74 -7.64 -12.89
CA VAL A 144 15.61 -6.55 -13.33
C VAL A 144 15.14 -6.11 -14.71
N TYR A 145 14.60 -4.90 -14.80
CA TYR A 145 14.07 -4.31 -16.03
C TYR A 145 14.99 -3.21 -16.56
N ASP A 146 15.27 -3.24 -17.86
CA ASP A 146 15.99 -2.18 -18.55
C ASP A 146 14.99 -1.14 -19.06
N LEU A 147 15.02 0.06 -18.48
CA LEU A 147 14.08 1.15 -18.78
C LEU A 147 14.19 1.65 -20.23
N LYS A 148 15.38 1.53 -20.84
CA LYS A 148 15.67 2.00 -22.20
C LYS A 148 15.33 0.94 -23.23
N ALA A 149 15.80 -0.30 -23.02
CA ALA A 149 15.53 -1.43 -23.90
C ALA A 149 14.11 -1.99 -23.72
N LYS A 150 13.40 -1.54 -22.66
CA LYS A 150 12.02 -1.91 -22.33
C LYS A 150 11.81 -3.42 -22.20
N ARG A 151 12.76 -4.11 -21.58
CA ARG A 151 12.72 -5.57 -21.42
C ARG A 151 13.30 -6.02 -20.10
N ILE A 152 12.84 -7.17 -19.63
CA ILE A 152 13.47 -7.88 -18.52
C ILE A 152 14.86 -8.36 -18.96
N VAL A 153 15.83 -8.15 -18.07
CA VAL A 153 17.23 -8.62 -18.21
C VAL A 153 17.42 -9.91 -17.42
N ARG A 154 16.73 -10.04 -16.28
CA ARG A 154 16.75 -11.20 -15.40
C ARG A 154 15.53 -11.16 -14.50
N ASP A 155 14.94 -12.30 -14.19
CA ASP A 155 13.88 -12.47 -13.20
C ASP A 155 14.05 -13.80 -12.48
N HIS A 156 13.53 -13.88 -11.24
CA HIS A 156 13.68 -15.02 -10.36
C HIS A 156 12.75 -14.93 -9.15
N LEU A 157 12.51 -16.07 -8.48
CA LEU A 157 11.97 -16.10 -7.12
C LEU A 157 12.97 -15.49 -6.13
N SER A 158 12.47 -14.60 -5.27
CA SER A 158 13.28 -13.91 -4.25
C SER A 158 12.86 -14.23 -2.81
N LEU A 159 11.65 -14.75 -2.60
CA LEU A 159 11.20 -15.37 -1.34
C LEU A 159 10.23 -16.51 -1.65
N ALA A 160 10.29 -17.61 -0.90
CA ALA A 160 9.42 -18.76 -1.08
C ALA A 160 8.96 -19.35 0.26
N GLY A 161 7.81 -20.04 0.24
CA GLY A 161 7.25 -20.72 1.41
C GLY A 161 6.40 -19.83 2.32
N THR A 162 6.13 -18.59 1.92
CA THR A 162 5.15 -17.70 2.56
C THR A 162 3.80 -17.80 1.82
N THR A 163 2.77 -17.16 2.35
CA THR A 163 1.40 -17.23 1.79
C THR A 163 0.69 -15.88 1.88
N ALA A 164 -0.25 -15.61 0.98
CA ALA A 164 -1.04 -14.38 0.98
C ALA A 164 -0.15 -13.13 1.16
N ASN A 165 0.93 -13.04 0.37
CA ASN A 165 1.80 -11.88 0.40
C ASN A 165 1.05 -10.73 -0.29
N CYS A 166 0.45 -9.82 0.48
CA CYS A 166 -0.39 -8.74 -0.03
C CYS A 166 0.47 -7.50 -0.38
N CYS A 167 0.38 -6.43 0.40
CA CYS A 167 1.19 -5.23 0.22
C CYS A 167 2.54 -5.33 0.97
N GLY A 168 3.10 -4.20 1.37
CA GLY A 168 4.39 -4.11 2.00
C GLY A 168 4.97 -2.71 1.93
N GLY A 169 6.29 -2.60 1.90
CA GLY A 169 6.92 -1.35 1.50
C GLY A 169 8.45 -1.38 1.40
N PRO A 170 9.02 -0.40 0.68
CA PRO A 170 10.45 -0.33 0.45
C PRO A 170 11.18 0.15 1.71
N THR A 171 12.34 -0.42 1.97
CA THR A 171 13.29 0.13 2.94
C THR A 171 14.24 1.11 2.26
N PRO A 172 14.72 2.14 2.98
CA PRO A 172 15.73 3.07 2.46
C PRO A 172 17.07 2.42 2.12
N TRP A 173 17.34 1.21 2.62
CA TRP A 173 18.59 0.47 2.40
C TRP A 173 18.49 -0.58 1.29
N GLY A 174 17.39 -0.60 0.52
CA GLY A 174 17.30 -1.37 -0.72
C GLY A 174 16.78 -2.79 -0.53
N SER A 175 15.80 -2.97 0.36
CA SER A 175 15.03 -4.20 0.50
C SER A 175 13.53 -3.89 0.45
N TRP A 176 12.73 -4.91 0.17
CA TRP A 176 11.28 -4.89 0.26
C TRP A 176 10.84 -5.62 1.53
N LEU A 177 9.93 -5.01 2.29
CA LEU A 177 9.22 -5.67 3.37
C LEU A 177 7.94 -6.24 2.78
N THR A 178 7.84 -7.57 2.69
CA THR A 178 6.62 -8.25 2.26
C THR A 178 5.80 -8.68 3.47
N CYS A 179 4.49 -8.53 3.38
CA CYS A 179 3.55 -8.76 4.48
C CYS A 179 2.67 -9.98 4.17
N GLU A 180 2.56 -10.92 5.10
CA GLU A 180 1.55 -11.98 5.02
C GLU A 180 0.21 -11.48 5.59
N GLU A 181 -0.81 -11.46 4.74
CA GLU A 181 -2.19 -11.08 5.06
C GLU A 181 -2.95 -12.29 5.64
N THR A 182 -2.41 -12.93 6.66
CA THR A 182 -3.04 -14.11 7.27
C THR A 182 -2.59 -14.33 8.71
N ILE A 183 -3.29 -15.21 9.42
CA ILE A 183 -2.87 -15.73 10.73
C ILE A 183 -3.06 -17.25 10.78
N GLU A 184 -2.80 -17.94 9.67
CA GLU A 184 -2.82 -19.40 9.64
C GLU A 184 -1.90 -20.00 10.72
N LYS A 185 -2.32 -21.15 11.24
CA LYS A 185 -1.64 -21.93 12.28
C LYS A 185 -1.44 -23.37 11.87
N PRO A 186 -0.45 -24.07 12.46
CA PRO A 186 -0.25 -25.49 12.23
C PRO A 186 -1.54 -26.30 12.40
N GLY A 187 -1.82 -27.18 11.44
CA GLY A 187 -3.05 -27.97 11.40
C GLY A 187 -4.15 -27.40 10.48
N GLN A 188 -3.96 -26.18 9.97
CA GLN A 188 -4.69 -25.67 8.80
C GLN A 188 -3.90 -26.04 7.52
N HIS A 189 -3.62 -25.08 6.63
CA HIS A 189 -2.91 -25.33 5.36
C HIS A 189 -1.39 -25.13 5.49
N VAL A 190 -0.85 -25.15 6.72
CA VAL A 190 0.51 -24.74 7.08
C VAL A 190 1.08 -25.66 8.17
N THR A 191 2.41 -25.73 8.28
CA THR A 191 3.11 -26.43 9.38
C THR A 191 3.77 -25.48 10.38
N LYS A 192 3.83 -24.18 10.08
CA LYS A 192 4.29 -23.10 10.95
C LYS A 192 3.19 -22.08 11.16
N GLU A 193 3.38 -21.18 12.13
CA GLU A 193 2.54 -19.99 12.26
C GLU A 193 2.89 -18.98 11.18
N HIS A 194 1.88 -18.43 10.52
CA HIS A 194 1.99 -17.34 9.53
C HIS A 194 1.42 -16.02 10.07
N GLY A 195 1.59 -14.95 9.30
CA GLY A 195 1.19 -13.59 9.66
C GLY A 195 2.37 -12.72 10.05
N TRP A 196 3.47 -12.86 9.30
CA TRP A 196 4.72 -12.16 9.57
C TRP A 196 5.12 -11.24 8.42
N VAL A 197 5.98 -10.28 8.74
CA VAL A 197 6.73 -9.52 7.74
C VAL A 197 8.05 -10.21 7.45
N PHE A 198 8.49 -10.21 6.19
CA PHE A 198 9.78 -10.72 5.74
C PHE A 198 10.54 -9.62 4.97
N GLU A 199 11.88 -9.61 5.09
CA GLU A 199 12.73 -8.66 4.39
C GLU A 199 13.44 -9.31 3.19
N VAL A 200 13.21 -8.79 1.99
CA VAL A 200 13.75 -9.31 0.73
C VAL A 200 14.69 -8.28 0.09
N PRO A 201 16.02 -8.50 0.06
CA PRO A 201 16.95 -7.57 -0.56
C PRO A 201 16.77 -7.47 -2.07
N ALA A 202 16.57 -6.27 -2.61
CA ALA A 202 16.31 -6.06 -4.04
C ALA A 202 17.50 -6.41 -4.95
N ARG A 203 18.71 -6.44 -4.38
CA ARG A 203 19.95 -6.80 -5.08
C ARG A 203 20.26 -8.30 -5.03
N ALA A 204 19.44 -9.11 -4.36
CA ALA A 204 19.63 -10.54 -4.32
C ALA A 204 19.57 -11.13 -5.75
N ALA A 205 20.37 -12.17 -5.97
CA ALA A 205 20.41 -12.90 -7.25
C ALA A 205 19.56 -14.19 -7.23
N GLY A 206 18.92 -14.48 -6.09
CA GLY A 206 18.22 -15.72 -5.79
C GLY A 206 17.33 -15.53 -4.56
N LEU A 207 16.83 -16.64 -4.01
CA LEU A 207 16.05 -16.66 -2.78
C LEU A 207 16.81 -16.05 -1.59
N ALA A 208 16.16 -15.11 -0.91
CA ALA A 208 16.57 -14.61 0.40
C ALA A 208 16.39 -15.70 1.47
N ASP A 209 17.01 -15.51 2.64
CA ASP A 209 16.70 -16.34 3.80
C ASP A 209 15.28 -16.02 4.29
N PRO A 210 14.40 -17.02 4.45
CA PRO A 210 13.01 -16.81 4.84
C PRO A 210 12.86 -16.55 6.35
N LEU A 211 13.38 -15.40 6.80
CA LEU A 211 13.41 -15.03 8.22
C LEU A 211 12.20 -14.15 8.58
N PRO A 212 11.22 -14.65 9.37
CA PRO A 212 10.11 -13.82 9.82
C PRO A 212 10.58 -12.78 10.84
N LEU A 213 10.19 -11.53 10.66
CA LEU A 213 10.49 -10.41 11.56
C LEU A 213 9.52 -10.38 12.75
N LYS A 214 9.60 -11.41 13.60
CA LYS A 214 8.58 -11.66 14.65
C LYS A 214 8.34 -10.50 15.63
N ALA A 215 9.34 -9.67 15.89
CA ALA A 215 9.20 -8.51 16.77
C ALA A 215 8.28 -7.41 16.21
N MET A 216 8.00 -7.44 14.90
CA MET A 216 7.01 -6.57 14.24
C MET A 216 5.57 -7.04 14.47
N GLY A 217 5.38 -8.17 15.15
CA GLY A 217 4.08 -8.70 15.54
C GLY A 217 3.46 -9.67 14.56
N ARG A 218 2.50 -10.44 15.05
CA ARG A 218 1.70 -11.41 14.28
C ARG A 218 0.24 -10.97 14.21
N PHE A 219 -0.18 -10.57 13.02
CA PHE A 219 -1.53 -10.16 12.68
C PHE A 219 -1.70 -10.24 11.17
N ILE A 220 -2.87 -9.83 10.66
CA ILE A 220 -3.15 -9.79 9.23
C ILE A 220 -2.46 -8.54 8.67
N HIS A 221 -1.18 -8.63 8.33
CA HIS A 221 -0.39 -7.48 7.86
C HIS A 221 -0.78 -7.12 6.43
N GLU A 222 -1.08 -5.85 6.19
CA GLU A 222 -1.19 -5.36 4.81
C GLU A 222 0.10 -4.71 4.35
N ALA A 223 0.39 -3.50 4.83
CA ALA A 223 1.49 -2.67 4.36
C ALA A 223 2.49 -2.37 5.45
N ALA A 224 3.71 -2.00 5.04
CA ALA A 224 4.77 -1.57 5.92
C ALA A 224 5.49 -0.36 5.34
N ALA A 225 5.51 0.77 6.03
CA ALA A 225 6.20 1.98 5.57
C ALA A 225 7.36 2.34 6.51
N VAL A 226 8.56 2.50 5.95
CA VAL A 226 9.74 2.87 6.74
C VAL A 226 9.96 4.38 6.64
N ASP A 227 9.96 5.09 7.77
CA ASP A 227 10.42 6.49 7.77
C ASP A 227 11.94 6.52 7.51
N PRO A 228 12.41 7.10 6.39
CA PRO A 228 13.82 7.10 6.05
C PRO A 228 14.69 7.84 7.08
N LYS A 229 14.12 8.78 7.84
CA LYS A 229 14.87 9.57 8.83
C LYS A 229 15.13 8.79 10.11
N THR A 230 14.11 8.17 10.67
CA THR A 230 14.19 7.47 11.97
C THR A 230 14.40 5.97 11.84
N GLY A 231 13.89 5.37 10.76
CA GLY A 231 13.78 3.93 10.52
C GLY A 231 12.68 3.24 11.32
N VAL A 232 11.77 4.02 11.91
CA VAL A 232 10.49 3.49 12.42
C VAL A 232 9.72 2.87 11.25
N VAL A 233 9.13 1.71 11.49
CA VAL A 233 8.30 1.00 10.51
C VAL A 233 6.85 1.09 10.94
N TYR A 234 5.99 1.66 10.11
CA TYR A 234 4.56 1.77 10.34
C TYR A 234 3.85 0.65 9.62
N MET A 235 2.82 0.06 10.23
CA MET A 235 2.15 -1.12 9.68
C MET A 235 0.65 -1.01 9.88
N THR A 236 -0.07 -1.58 8.93
CA THR A 236 -1.53 -1.66 8.90
C THR A 236 -1.98 -3.10 9.09
N GLU A 237 -3.21 -3.26 9.56
CA GLU A 237 -3.87 -4.55 9.70
C GLU A 237 -5.19 -4.55 8.93
N ASP A 238 -5.30 -5.42 7.93
CA ASP A 238 -6.51 -5.54 7.14
C ASP A 238 -7.57 -6.37 7.90
N ARG A 239 -8.24 -5.66 8.80
CA ARG A 239 -9.43 -6.14 9.51
C ARG A 239 -10.45 -5.02 9.55
N GLN A 240 -11.71 -5.42 9.57
CA GLN A 240 -12.85 -4.53 9.81
C GLN A 240 -12.69 -3.60 11.02
N ASP A 241 -11.91 -4.01 12.01
CA ASP A 241 -11.57 -3.27 13.21
C ASP A 241 -10.06 -3.30 13.53
N GLY A 242 -9.23 -3.32 12.49
CA GLY A 242 -7.76 -3.35 12.60
C GLY A 242 -7.19 -2.12 13.30
N LEU A 243 -5.95 -2.23 13.80
CA LEU A 243 -5.22 -1.10 14.37
C LEU A 243 -4.15 -0.57 13.40
N PHE A 244 -3.63 0.62 13.71
CA PHE A 244 -2.42 1.14 13.08
C PHE A 244 -1.25 0.99 14.06
N TYR A 245 -0.17 0.39 13.58
CA TYR A 245 0.99 0.00 14.39
C TYR A 245 2.24 0.78 13.99
N ARG A 246 3.20 0.89 14.91
CA ARG A 246 4.60 1.20 14.58
C ARG A 246 5.55 0.26 15.30
N PHE A 247 6.66 -0.03 14.64
CA PHE A 247 7.78 -0.78 15.16
C PHE A 247 9.00 0.14 15.28
N LEU A 248 9.54 0.21 16.49
CA LEU A 248 10.78 0.91 16.82
C LEU A 248 11.93 -0.12 16.82
N PRO A 249 12.73 -0.24 15.74
CA PRO A 249 13.80 -1.22 15.70
C PRO A 249 14.94 -0.86 16.66
N ASP A 250 15.52 -1.86 17.33
CA ASP A 250 16.73 -1.68 18.14
C ASP A 250 17.94 -1.22 17.30
N ARG A 251 17.91 -1.60 16.02
CA ARG A 251 18.90 -1.23 15.01
C ARG A 251 18.19 -0.86 13.71
N LYS A 252 18.24 0.43 13.38
CA LYS A 252 17.58 1.07 12.22
C LYS A 252 17.54 0.23 10.93
N THR A 253 18.65 -0.40 10.56
CA THR A 253 18.81 -1.12 9.28
C THR A 253 18.93 -2.65 9.46
N LYS A 254 18.60 -3.16 10.64
CA LYS A 254 18.70 -4.58 11.00
C LYS A 254 17.45 -5.02 11.77
N LEU A 255 16.32 -5.03 11.08
CA LEU A 255 15.00 -5.29 11.69
C LEU A 255 14.91 -6.64 12.41
N ALA A 256 15.61 -7.66 11.91
CA ALA A 256 15.70 -8.97 12.54
C ALA A 256 16.38 -8.98 13.93
N ARG A 257 17.00 -7.86 14.37
CA ARG A 257 17.56 -7.72 15.72
C ARG A 257 16.51 -7.47 16.80
N GLY A 258 15.26 -7.25 16.43
CA GLY A 258 14.19 -6.94 17.37
C GLY A 258 13.98 -5.44 17.56
N GLY A 259 13.06 -5.12 18.47
CA GLY A 259 12.58 -3.78 18.72
C GLY A 259 11.28 -3.81 19.53
N ARG A 260 10.58 -2.69 19.58
CA ARG A 260 9.29 -2.55 20.28
C ARG A 260 8.17 -2.29 19.29
N LEU A 261 7.06 -3.02 19.44
CA LEU A 261 5.83 -2.79 18.70
C LEU A 261 4.87 -1.94 19.53
N GLN A 262 4.24 -0.97 18.88
CA GLN A 262 3.28 -0.07 19.50
C GLN A 262 2.03 0.09 18.62
N ALA A 263 0.90 0.42 19.22
CA ALA A 263 -0.33 0.80 18.50
C ALA A 263 -0.69 2.27 18.74
N LEU A 264 -1.24 2.91 17.71
CA LEU A 264 -1.62 4.32 17.72
C LEU A 264 -2.82 4.56 18.64
N ALA A 265 -2.76 5.64 19.42
CA ALA A 265 -3.82 6.14 20.28
C ALA A 265 -3.90 7.68 20.18
N LEU A 266 -4.98 8.28 20.70
CA LEU A 266 -5.07 9.73 20.89
C LEU A 266 -4.61 10.12 22.29
N LYS A 267 -3.94 11.28 22.40
CA LYS A 267 -3.45 11.81 23.67
C LYS A 267 -4.57 12.15 24.65
N ASP A 268 -5.71 12.62 24.15
CA ASP A 268 -6.86 12.95 25.00
C ASP A 268 -7.69 11.72 25.41
N GLY A 269 -7.37 10.55 24.84
CA GLY A 269 -8.04 9.28 25.10
C GLY A 269 -9.52 9.24 24.70
N ARG A 270 -10.02 10.25 23.99
CA ARG A 270 -11.41 10.33 23.51
C ARG A 270 -11.49 9.68 22.13
N GLU A 271 -12.67 9.15 21.79
CA GLU A 271 -13.02 8.50 20.51
C GLU A 271 -11.97 7.53 19.96
N ARG A 272 -12.29 6.23 19.92
CA ARG A 272 -11.31 5.20 19.53
C ARG A 272 -11.71 4.42 18.30
N ASP A 273 -12.80 4.80 17.65
CA ASP A 273 -13.34 4.15 16.47
C ASP A 273 -13.41 5.13 15.31
N PHE A 274 -12.47 5.02 14.38
CA PHE A 274 -12.27 5.99 13.29
C PHE A 274 -12.94 5.54 11.99
N ARG A 275 -13.74 4.47 12.04
CA ARG A 275 -14.32 3.82 10.86
C ARG A 275 -15.43 4.64 10.22
N ASN A 276 -16.07 5.54 10.98
CA ASN A 276 -17.21 6.36 10.54
C ASN A 276 -18.38 5.56 9.92
N TRP A 277 -18.54 4.28 10.29
CA TRP A 277 -19.65 3.46 9.80
C TRP A 277 -21.01 3.89 10.37
N PRO A 278 -22.11 3.56 9.66
CA PRO A 278 -23.47 3.75 10.19
C PRO A 278 -23.66 3.12 11.57
N LYS A 279 -24.44 3.76 12.44
CA LYS A 279 -24.69 3.27 13.81
C LYS A 279 -25.52 1.99 13.83
N ASP A 280 -26.41 1.85 12.87
CA ASP A 280 -27.30 0.71 12.61
C ASP A 280 -26.61 -0.38 11.80
N GLY A 281 -25.41 -0.78 12.25
CA GLY A 281 -24.66 -1.86 11.64
C GLY A 281 -25.30 -3.25 11.81
N ASP A 282 -24.79 -4.21 11.06
CA ASP A 282 -25.18 -5.63 11.13
C ASP A 282 -24.08 -6.48 11.80
N ALA A 283 -24.26 -7.79 11.86
CA ALA A 283 -23.31 -8.70 12.49
C ALA A 283 -21.93 -8.74 11.79
N ASN A 284 -21.90 -8.52 10.47
CA ASN A 284 -20.69 -8.47 9.67
C ASN A 284 -20.07 -7.08 9.65
N PHE A 285 -20.85 -6.03 9.89
CA PHE A 285 -20.35 -4.65 9.94
C PHE A 285 -20.99 -3.92 11.12
N PRO A 286 -20.50 -4.17 12.34
CA PRO A 286 -21.08 -3.57 13.54
C PRO A 286 -20.91 -2.05 13.51
N GLY A 287 -21.93 -1.33 13.97
CA GLY A 287 -21.91 0.13 13.93
C GLY A 287 -20.70 0.74 14.64
N ALA A 288 -20.24 1.87 14.11
CA ALA A 288 -19.10 2.58 14.67
C ALA A 288 -19.50 3.56 15.78
N GLY A 289 -18.47 4.10 16.44
CA GLY A 289 -18.59 5.20 17.40
C GLY A 289 -19.04 6.53 16.75
N PRO A 290 -18.92 7.63 17.50
CA PRO A 290 -19.15 8.98 17.00
C PRO A 290 -18.37 9.30 15.71
N VAL A 291 -18.98 10.12 14.85
CA VAL A 291 -18.39 10.49 13.56
C VAL A 291 -17.20 11.43 13.77
N ILE A 292 -16.06 11.04 13.23
CA ILE A 292 -14.84 11.85 13.18
C ILE A 292 -14.93 12.80 11.99
N ALA A 293 -14.77 14.10 12.23
CA ALA A 293 -14.78 15.10 11.16
C ALA A 293 -13.47 15.11 10.38
N SER A 294 -13.57 15.12 9.05
CA SER A 294 -12.42 15.30 8.15
C SER A 294 -11.76 16.68 8.33
N GLY A 295 -10.43 16.73 8.17
CA GLY A 295 -9.62 17.95 8.15
C GLY A 295 -9.21 18.53 9.51
N ALA A 296 -9.48 17.84 10.62
CA ALA A 296 -9.10 18.26 11.97
C ALA A 296 -8.01 17.34 12.56
N PRO A 297 -6.72 17.76 12.58
CA PRO A 297 -5.66 16.96 13.18
C PRO A 297 -5.83 16.80 14.70
N ALA A 298 -5.58 15.59 15.19
CA ALA A 298 -5.59 15.25 16.61
C ALA A 298 -4.19 14.80 17.07
N GLU A 299 -3.80 15.13 18.31
CA GLU A 299 -2.52 14.72 18.89
C GLU A 299 -2.51 13.20 19.15
N ALA A 300 -1.53 12.53 18.58
CA ALA A 300 -1.36 11.10 18.64
C ALA A 300 -0.26 10.67 19.63
N VAL A 301 -0.49 9.56 20.29
CA VAL A 301 0.48 8.88 21.18
C VAL A 301 0.51 7.39 20.84
N TRP A 302 1.48 6.67 21.41
CA TRP A 302 1.72 5.27 21.09
C TRP A 302 1.76 4.40 22.34
N ILE A 303 1.11 3.25 22.27
CA ILE A 303 0.97 2.30 23.37
C ILE A 303 1.85 1.08 23.10
N ASP A 304 2.75 0.76 24.03
CA ASP A 304 3.54 -0.47 23.96
C ASP A 304 2.67 -1.75 24.01
N LEU A 305 2.96 -2.66 23.08
CA LEU A 305 2.32 -3.96 22.98
C LEU A 305 3.27 -5.07 23.43
N ASP A 306 2.74 -5.99 24.24
CA ASP A 306 3.44 -7.17 24.75
C ASP A 306 2.88 -8.43 24.07
N GLY A 307 3.62 -9.55 24.10
CA GLY A 307 3.16 -10.81 23.50
C GLY A 307 2.78 -10.64 22.03
N VAL A 308 3.67 -9.99 21.27
CA VAL A 308 3.41 -9.56 19.90
C VAL A 308 3.40 -10.73 18.92
N ASP A 309 3.93 -11.88 19.32
CA ASP A 309 3.80 -13.15 18.62
C ASP A 309 2.35 -13.65 18.54
N SER A 310 1.45 -13.15 19.40
CA SER A 310 -0.01 -13.24 19.28
C SER A 310 -0.49 -14.64 18.82
N PRO A 311 -0.20 -15.70 19.61
CA PRO A 311 -0.55 -17.06 19.24
C PRO A 311 -2.07 -17.23 19.15
N ASN A 312 -2.88 -16.37 19.76
CA ASN A 312 -4.35 -16.40 19.65
C ASN A 312 -4.89 -15.52 18.52
N GLY A 313 -4.06 -14.70 17.87
CA GLY A 313 -4.52 -13.70 16.90
C GLY A 313 -5.34 -12.58 17.54
N ASP A 314 -5.05 -12.25 18.81
CA ASP A 314 -5.83 -11.36 19.67
C ASP A 314 -5.16 -9.98 19.90
N LEU A 315 -4.13 -9.66 19.12
CA LEU A 315 -3.30 -8.47 19.35
C LEU A 315 -4.12 -7.18 19.23
N LYS A 316 -5.02 -7.09 18.24
CA LYS A 316 -5.88 -5.92 18.07
C LYS A 316 -6.87 -5.74 19.21
N GLU A 317 -7.44 -6.84 19.73
CA GLU A 317 -8.37 -6.80 20.85
C GLU A 317 -7.65 -6.30 22.11
N ARG A 318 -6.43 -6.79 22.35
CA ARG A 318 -5.60 -6.33 23.48
C ARG A 318 -5.15 -4.88 23.30
N GLY A 319 -4.74 -4.48 22.10
CA GLY A 319 -4.34 -3.10 21.80
C GLY A 319 -5.51 -2.12 21.98
N PHE A 320 -6.69 -2.47 21.45
CA PHE A 320 -7.90 -1.66 21.61
C PHE A 320 -8.32 -1.56 23.08
N ALA A 321 -8.26 -2.65 23.84
CA ALA A 321 -8.52 -2.65 25.28
C ALA A 321 -7.55 -1.73 26.06
N LYS A 322 -6.30 -1.59 25.59
CA LYS A 322 -5.31 -0.65 26.15
C LYS A 322 -5.52 0.81 25.70
N GLY A 323 -6.39 1.09 24.72
CA GLY A 323 -6.72 2.44 24.26
C GLY A 323 -6.34 2.77 22.82
N ALA A 324 -5.89 1.79 22.02
CA ALA A 324 -5.56 2.02 20.62
C ALA A 324 -6.79 2.38 19.77
N LEU A 325 -6.55 3.01 18.62
CA LEU A 325 -7.59 3.39 17.64
C LEU A 325 -7.88 2.24 16.66
N ARG A 326 -9.16 2.09 16.32
CA ARG A 326 -9.65 1.20 15.26
C ARG A 326 -9.79 1.92 13.94
N PHE A 327 -9.31 1.28 12.89
CA PHE A 327 -9.42 1.68 11.50
C PHE A 327 -10.22 0.64 10.71
N ALA A 328 -10.89 1.08 9.65
CA ALA A 328 -11.74 0.21 8.84
C ALA A 328 -10.89 -0.39 7.73
N ARG A 329 -10.36 -1.60 7.96
CA ARG A 329 -9.54 -2.33 6.98
C ARG A 329 -8.36 -1.46 6.53
N GLY A 330 -7.41 -1.26 7.45
CA GLY A 330 -6.21 -0.49 7.15
C GLY A 330 -5.38 -1.28 6.15
N GLU A 331 -5.15 -0.71 4.97
CA GLU A 331 -4.51 -1.42 3.87
C GLU A 331 -3.18 -0.74 3.47
N GLY A 332 -3.05 -0.21 2.26
CA GLY A 332 -1.86 0.48 1.76
C GLY A 332 -1.31 1.64 2.61
N LEU A 333 0.03 1.78 2.57
CA LEU A 333 0.76 2.89 3.19
C LEU A 333 1.64 3.62 2.17
N ALA A 334 1.53 4.95 2.11
CA ALA A 334 2.47 5.79 1.38
C ALA A 334 3.25 6.69 2.33
N VAL A 335 4.58 6.66 2.24
CA VAL A 335 5.47 7.55 3.01
C VAL A 335 6.21 8.50 2.09
N GLY A 336 6.23 9.77 2.45
CA GLY A 336 6.87 10.81 1.67
C GLY A 336 7.24 12.04 2.48
N ALA A 337 7.85 13.01 1.81
CA ALA A 337 8.10 14.31 2.40
C ALA A 337 6.95 15.26 2.04
N GLY A 338 6.31 15.84 3.06
CA GLY A 338 5.35 16.93 2.89
C GLY A 338 6.01 18.21 2.40
N ALA A 339 5.21 19.25 2.13
CA ALA A 339 5.67 20.53 1.60
C ALA A 339 6.70 21.25 2.50
N ASP A 340 6.67 20.99 3.81
CA ASP A 340 7.62 21.50 4.80
C ASP A 340 8.86 20.60 4.99
N GLY A 341 8.99 19.55 4.19
CA GLY A 341 10.06 18.56 4.25
C GLY A 341 9.96 17.57 5.42
N ARG A 342 8.89 17.60 6.22
CA ARG A 342 8.63 16.58 7.25
C ARG A 342 8.09 15.31 6.63
N THR A 343 8.35 14.19 7.28
CA THR A 343 7.76 12.91 6.88
C THR A 343 6.25 12.99 7.04
N GLU A 344 5.50 12.51 6.06
CA GLU A 344 4.06 12.28 6.10
C GLU A 344 3.78 10.84 5.71
N ILE A 345 2.78 10.26 6.35
CA ILE A 345 2.34 8.89 6.12
C ILE A 345 0.87 8.92 5.83
N TYR A 346 0.49 8.33 4.70
CA TYR A 346 -0.89 8.21 4.28
C TYR A 346 -1.32 6.76 4.43
N ILE A 347 -2.48 6.56 5.04
CA ILE A 347 -3.05 5.26 5.39
C ILE A 347 -4.37 5.14 4.67
N SER A 348 -4.49 4.19 3.76
CA SER A 348 -5.78 3.85 3.16
C SER A 348 -6.58 2.95 4.11
N CYS A 349 -7.88 3.19 4.17
CA CYS A 349 -8.83 2.44 4.97
C CYS A 349 -10.03 2.11 4.09
N THR A 350 -9.98 0.95 3.44
CA THR A 350 -10.75 0.64 2.23
C THR A 350 -12.27 0.67 2.40
N SER A 351 -12.73 0.39 3.62
CA SER A 351 -14.14 0.28 3.93
C SER A 351 -14.59 1.37 4.89
N GLY A 352 -13.76 2.37 5.15
CA GLY A 352 -14.09 3.50 6.01
C GLY A 352 -15.21 4.39 5.45
N GLY A 353 -15.79 5.20 6.33
CA GLY A 353 -16.76 6.21 5.98
C GLY A 353 -18.23 5.76 6.05
N PRO A 354 -19.17 6.71 5.88
CA PRO A 354 -20.58 6.51 6.15
C PRO A 354 -21.25 5.52 5.19
N ILE A 355 -20.71 5.35 3.99
CA ILE A 355 -21.19 4.38 2.99
C ILE A 355 -20.12 3.34 2.62
N ARG A 356 -19.06 3.22 3.44
CA ARG A 356 -17.99 2.21 3.32
C ARG A 356 -17.24 2.21 1.98
N LEU A 357 -17.07 3.39 1.38
CA LEU A 357 -16.30 3.56 0.14
C LEU A 357 -14.82 3.82 0.38
N GLY A 358 -14.41 4.14 1.60
CA GLY A 358 -13.01 4.30 1.95
C GLY A 358 -12.67 5.66 2.56
N GLN A 359 -11.58 5.66 3.31
CA GLN A 359 -10.98 6.83 3.93
C GLN A 359 -9.47 6.83 3.68
N VAL A 360 -8.87 8.02 3.70
CA VAL A 360 -7.41 8.17 3.77
C VAL A 360 -7.08 8.99 5.01
N PHE A 361 -6.26 8.44 5.88
CA PHE A 361 -5.71 9.17 7.01
C PHE A 361 -4.33 9.71 6.67
N ARG A 362 -4.00 10.89 7.20
CA ARG A 362 -2.67 11.47 7.18
C ARG A 362 -2.09 11.49 8.58
N TYR A 363 -1.01 10.76 8.79
CA TYR A 363 -0.21 10.80 10.00
C TYR A 363 1.08 11.60 9.76
N ARG A 364 1.38 12.53 10.67
CA ARG A 364 2.64 13.27 10.70
C ARG A 364 3.39 12.84 11.97
N PRO A 365 4.51 12.09 11.84
CA PRO A 365 5.33 11.68 12.98
C PRO A 365 5.81 12.87 13.81
N SER A 366 6.07 12.62 15.09
CA SER A 366 6.69 13.58 15.99
C SER A 366 8.06 14.05 15.46
N THR A 367 8.50 15.24 15.85
CA THR A 367 9.90 15.63 15.64
C THR A 367 10.88 14.82 16.49
N GLU A 368 10.40 14.21 17.57
CA GLU A 368 11.11 13.31 18.48
C GLU A 368 10.60 11.86 18.35
N GLU A 369 10.14 11.46 17.16
CA GLU A 369 9.55 10.13 16.89
C GLU A 369 10.40 8.98 17.44
N GLY A 370 9.81 8.16 18.32
CA GLY A 370 10.44 7.01 18.95
C GLY A 370 11.46 7.36 20.05
N ARG A 371 11.58 8.63 20.46
CA ARG A 371 12.53 9.13 21.46
C ARG A 371 11.82 9.52 22.76
N PRO A 372 12.54 9.62 23.90
CA PRO A 372 11.93 9.98 25.19
C PRO A 372 11.17 11.33 25.22
N GLY A 373 11.52 12.28 24.33
CA GLY A 373 10.88 13.59 24.23
C GLY A 373 9.57 13.61 23.42
N GLU A 374 9.19 12.49 22.80
CA GLU A 374 8.03 12.40 21.92
C GLU A 374 6.72 12.85 22.58
N LYS A 375 6.55 12.51 23.87
CA LYS A 375 5.37 12.87 24.68
C LYS A 375 5.10 14.38 24.75
N ASP A 376 6.16 15.18 24.64
CA ASP A 376 6.11 16.65 24.76
C ASP A 376 5.88 17.32 23.40
N ALA A 377 6.06 16.57 22.30
CA ALA A 377 5.84 17.01 20.93
C ALA A 377 5.19 15.89 20.09
N PRO A 378 3.93 15.49 20.41
CA PRO A 378 3.29 14.33 19.79
C PRO A 378 3.15 14.47 18.27
N GLY A 379 3.05 13.33 17.59
CA GLY A 379 2.62 13.30 16.19
C GLY A 379 1.16 13.73 16.04
N THR A 380 0.70 13.91 14.81
CA THR A 380 -0.70 14.28 14.53
C THR A 380 -1.34 13.31 13.54
N LEU A 381 -2.56 12.88 13.83
CA LEU A 381 -3.40 12.09 12.92
C LEU A 381 -4.57 12.95 12.42
N GLU A 382 -4.86 12.90 11.13
CA GLU A 382 -5.96 13.60 10.48
C GLU A 382 -6.73 12.63 9.57
N LEU A 383 -8.06 12.59 9.66
CA LEU A 383 -8.88 12.06 8.58
C LEU A 383 -8.77 13.04 7.40
N PHE A 384 -8.01 12.65 6.38
CA PHE A 384 -7.59 13.54 5.30
C PHE A 384 -8.57 13.51 4.13
N ILE A 385 -8.99 12.32 3.74
CA ILE A 385 -10.02 12.09 2.72
C ILE A 385 -11.08 11.16 3.28
N GLU A 386 -12.34 11.53 3.09
CA GLU A 386 -13.49 10.66 3.23
C GLU A 386 -14.42 10.96 2.06
N THR A 387 -14.94 9.91 1.42
CA THR A 387 -15.83 10.03 0.27
C THR A 387 -17.18 9.40 0.57
N ASP A 388 -18.23 10.04 0.07
CA ASP A 388 -19.59 9.52 -0.04
C ASP A 388 -20.04 9.41 -1.51
N ASP A 389 -19.08 9.51 -2.43
CA ASP A 389 -19.28 9.47 -3.89
C ASP A 389 -18.33 8.44 -4.51
N ASP A 390 -18.91 7.39 -5.10
CA ASP A 390 -18.17 6.28 -5.72
C ASP A 390 -17.46 6.67 -7.02
N SER A 391 -17.77 7.85 -7.59
CA SER A 391 -17.05 8.39 -8.74
C SER A 391 -15.69 8.98 -8.35
N LEU A 392 -15.48 9.34 -7.08
CA LEU A 392 -14.28 10.01 -6.59
C LEU A 392 -13.18 9.04 -6.17
N LEU A 393 -13.53 8.13 -5.27
CA LEU A 393 -12.65 7.11 -4.71
C LEU A 393 -13.52 5.96 -4.22
N LYS A 394 -13.10 4.72 -4.49
CA LYS A 394 -13.79 3.53 -4.00
C LYS A 394 -12.77 2.49 -3.57
N ASN A 395 -12.93 1.99 -2.35
CA ASN A 395 -12.13 0.90 -1.78
C ASN A 395 -10.63 1.12 -2.04
N CYS A 396 -10.13 2.28 -1.58
CA CYS A 396 -8.73 2.58 -1.70
C CYS A 396 -7.91 1.58 -0.88
N ASP A 397 -6.95 0.95 -1.54
CA ASP A 397 -6.06 -0.05 -1.00
C ASP A 397 -4.61 0.44 -1.18
N ASN A 398 -3.86 -0.14 -2.13
CA ASN A 398 -2.43 0.02 -2.24
C ASN A 398 -2.08 1.49 -2.49
N ALA A 399 -1.08 2.02 -1.79
CA ALA A 399 -0.74 3.43 -1.84
C ALA A 399 0.74 3.66 -2.19
N ALA A 400 1.01 4.69 -2.99
CA ALA A 400 2.37 5.07 -3.37
C ALA A 400 2.57 6.59 -3.31
N PHE A 401 3.75 7.02 -2.86
CA PHE A 401 4.08 8.45 -2.87
C PHE A 401 4.69 8.84 -4.22
N ALA A 402 4.12 9.86 -4.86
CA ALA A 402 4.62 10.36 -6.12
C ALA A 402 5.82 11.30 -5.90
N PRO A 403 6.81 11.33 -6.82
CA PRO A 403 7.99 12.20 -6.73
C PRO A 403 7.72 13.71 -6.67
N TRP A 404 6.47 14.14 -6.88
CA TRP A 404 6.03 15.53 -6.83
C TRP A 404 5.13 15.85 -5.63
N GLY A 405 4.91 14.90 -4.72
CA GLY A 405 4.20 15.13 -3.47
C GLY A 405 2.74 14.67 -3.44
N ASP A 406 2.22 14.12 -4.54
CA ASP A 406 0.88 13.51 -4.55
C ASP A 406 0.93 12.08 -4.00
N VAL A 407 -0.21 11.58 -3.55
CA VAL A 407 -0.40 10.17 -3.19
C VAL A 407 -1.16 9.48 -4.31
N ILE A 408 -0.64 8.36 -4.78
CA ILE A 408 -1.32 7.50 -5.73
C ILE A 408 -2.02 6.39 -4.94
N LEU A 409 -3.30 6.18 -5.21
CA LEU A 409 -4.12 5.15 -4.59
C LEU A 409 -4.60 4.17 -5.67
N CYS A 410 -4.45 2.89 -5.38
CA CYS A 410 -5.06 1.82 -6.14
C CYS A 410 -6.44 1.51 -5.56
N GLU A 411 -7.44 1.33 -6.43
CA GLU A 411 -8.75 0.85 -6.02
C GLU A 411 -8.84 -0.68 -6.14
N ASP A 412 -9.40 -1.29 -5.09
CA ASP A 412 -9.83 -2.69 -5.02
C ASP A 412 -11.34 -2.77 -4.69
N GLY A 413 -12.15 -2.30 -5.62
CA GLY A 413 -13.60 -2.37 -5.49
C GLY A 413 -14.14 -3.78 -5.76
N TYR A 414 -15.14 -4.19 -4.98
CA TYR A 414 -15.88 -5.42 -5.25
C TYR A 414 -16.61 -5.37 -6.63
N ASP A 415 -16.80 -6.55 -7.25
CA ASP A 415 -17.64 -6.82 -8.43
C ASP A 415 -17.09 -6.54 -9.85
N TYR A 416 -15.77 -6.57 -10.06
CA TYR A 416 -15.15 -6.39 -11.41
C TYR A 416 -15.65 -5.16 -12.19
N GLN A 417 -16.16 -4.16 -11.48
CA GLN A 417 -16.49 -2.86 -12.03
C GLN A 417 -15.20 -2.14 -12.44
N ALA A 418 -15.32 -1.01 -13.14
CA ALA A 418 -14.16 -0.19 -13.46
C ALA A 418 -13.41 0.18 -12.17
N GLN A 419 -12.14 -0.21 -12.10
CA GLN A 419 -11.20 0.15 -11.04
C GLN A 419 -10.33 1.27 -11.56
N TYR A 420 -9.93 2.17 -10.66
CA TYR A 420 -9.13 3.32 -11.04
C TYR A 420 -7.83 3.40 -10.25
N LEU A 421 -6.83 3.97 -10.91
CA LEU A 421 -5.65 4.51 -10.24
C LEU A 421 -5.94 5.99 -9.98
N ARG A 422 -6.05 6.36 -8.71
CA ARG A 422 -6.39 7.72 -8.28
C ARG A 422 -5.14 8.46 -7.80
N GLY A 423 -5.10 9.76 -8.01
CA GLY A 423 -4.13 10.64 -7.39
C GLY A 423 -4.80 11.57 -6.40
N VAL A 424 -4.09 11.89 -5.31
CA VAL A 424 -4.50 12.82 -4.27
C VAL A 424 -3.43 13.89 -4.12
N THR A 425 -3.79 15.16 -4.28
CA THR A 425 -2.85 16.27 -4.06
C THR A 425 -2.61 16.50 -2.56
N PRO A 426 -1.54 17.24 -2.17
CA PRO A 426 -1.32 17.62 -0.77
C PRO A 426 -2.49 18.39 -0.12
N GLU A 427 -3.31 19.04 -0.94
CA GLU A 427 -4.52 19.77 -0.54
C GLU A 427 -5.77 18.89 -0.44
N GLY A 428 -5.70 17.64 -0.89
CA GLY A 428 -6.78 16.65 -0.82
C GLY A 428 -7.68 16.61 -2.06
N ALA A 429 -7.24 17.17 -3.19
CA ALA A 429 -7.98 17.07 -4.44
C ALA A 429 -7.76 15.69 -5.09
N LEU A 430 -8.85 15.06 -5.53
CA LEU A 430 -8.82 13.75 -6.19
C LEU A 430 -8.85 13.89 -7.71
N TYR A 431 -8.07 13.04 -8.38
CA TYR A 431 -8.07 12.91 -9.84
C TYR A 431 -7.81 11.48 -10.30
N THR A 432 -8.21 11.16 -11.54
CA THR A 432 -8.03 9.83 -12.13
C THR A 432 -6.82 9.79 -13.06
N ILE A 433 -5.98 8.76 -12.90
CA ILE A 433 -4.75 8.54 -13.68
C ILE A 433 -4.94 7.44 -14.71
N ALA A 434 -5.59 6.34 -14.32
CA ALA A 434 -5.81 5.19 -15.19
C ALA A 434 -7.10 4.48 -14.79
N GLY A 435 -7.66 3.71 -15.71
CA GLY A 435 -8.82 2.86 -15.45
C GLY A 435 -8.65 1.48 -16.06
N ASN A 436 -9.23 0.45 -15.44
CA ASN A 436 -9.30 -0.89 -16.02
C ASN A 436 -10.58 -1.61 -15.57
N VAL A 437 -11.03 -2.60 -16.35
CA VAL A 437 -12.22 -3.42 -16.06
C VAL A 437 -11.88 -4.91 -15.87
N LYS A 438 -10.61 -5.21 -15.57
CA LYS A 438 -10.08 -6.58 -15.48
C LYS A 438 -9.96 -7.04 -14.03
N SER A 439 -9.35 -6.22 -13.19
CA SER A 439 -9.03 -6.53 -11.80
C SER A 439 -8.81 -5.23 -11.02
N GLU A 440 -8.70 -5.33 -9.71
CA GLU A 440 -8.05 -4.31 -8.87
C GLU A 440 -6.67 -3.88 -9.39
N PHE A 441 -6.31 -2.64 -9.05
CA PHE A 441 -4.94 -2.18 -9.16
C PHE A 441 -4.17 -2.53 -7.87
N CYS A 442 -2.87 -2.77 -7.98
CA CYS A 442 -2.02 -3.03 -6.82
C CYS A 442 -0.55 -2.70 -7.15
N GLY A 443 0.30 -2.60 -6.12
CA GLY A 443 1.75 -2.49 -6.29
C GLY A 443 2.24 -1.27 -7.08
N ALA A 444 1.57 -0.12 -6.96
CA ALA A 444 2.02 1.11 -7.60
C ALA A 444 3.39 1.57 -7.04
N CYS A 445 4.36 1.85 -7.90
CA CYS A 445 5.64 2.43 -7.50
C CYS A 445 6.33 3.17 -8.64
N PHE A 446 7.09 4.24 -8.33
CA PHE A 446 7.82 5.00 -9.34
C PHE A 446 9.24 4.49 -9.54
N SER A 447 9.74 4.60 -10.78
CA SER A 447 11.17 4.52 -11.05
C SER A 447 11.94 5.56 -10.22
N PRO A 448 13.23 5.32 -9.87
CA PRO A 448 14.01 6.27 -9.07
C PRO A 448 14.10 7.68 -9.65
N ASP A 449 14.00 7.83 -10.98
CA ASP A 449 14.00 9.12 -11.67
C ASP A 449 12.59 9.76 -11.80
N GLY A 450 11.56 9.07 -11.30
CA GLY A 450 10.18 9.52 -11.26
C GLY A 450 9.47 9.60 -12.61
N LYS A 451 10.00 8.96 -13.66
CA LYS A 451 9.45 9.04 -15.03
C LYS A 451 8.55 7.88 -15.41
N VAL A 452 8.68 6.75 -14.73
CA VAL A 452 7.89 5.54 -15.00
C VAL A 452 7.11 5.19 -13.74
N LEU A 453 5.80 5.05 -13.86
CA LEU A 453 4.97 4.44 -12.84
C LEU A 453 4.80 2.96 -13.19
N PHE A 454 5.28 2.09 -12.33
CA PHE A 454 4.96 0.67 -12.40
C PHE A 454 3.70 0.42 -11.59
N VAL A 455 2.81 -0.43 -12.10
CA VAL A 455 1.57 -0.83 -11.41
C VAL A 455 1.15 -2.20 -11.91
N ASN A 456 0.49 -2.97 -11.05
CA ASN A 456 -0.06 -4.27 -11.37
C ASN A 456 -1.59 -4.18 -11.55
N ILE A 457 -2.12 -5.09 -12.37
CA ILE A 457 -3.47 -5.63 -12.15
C ILE A 457 -3.31 -7.03 -11.57
N GLN A 458 -4.11 -7.37 -10.57
CA GLN A 458 -3.87 -8.57 -9.75
C GLN A 458 -4.16 -9.88 -10.51
N LYS A 459 -5.33 -9.97 -11.16
CA LYS A 459 -5.85 -11.19 -11.80
C LYS A 459 -6.55 -10.87 -13.14
N PRO A 460 -6.05 -11.33 -14.31
CA PRO A 460 -4.79 -12.05 -14.51
C PRO A 460 -3.58 -11.15 -14.24
N GLY A 461 -2.57 -11.65 -13.55
CA GLY A 461 -1.40 -10.87 -13.15
C GLY A 461 -0.66 -10.23 -14.34
N VAL A 462 -0.65 -8.90 -14.40
CA VAL A 462 0.12 -8.12 -15.39
C VAL A 462 0.76 -6.92 -14.73
N THR A 463 2.07 -6.73 -14.94
CA THR A 463 2.79 -5.53 -14.53
C THR A 463 2.92 -4.58 -15.72
N PHE A 464 2.51 -3.33 -15.54
CA PHE A 464 2.63 -2.25 -16.52
C PHE A 464 3.75 -1.28 -16.15
N ALA A 465 4.34 -0.66 -17.17
CA ALA A 465 5.24 0.49 -17.03
C ALA A 465 4.63 1.70 -17.75
N ILE A 466 3.91 2.54 -17.00
CA ILE A 466 3.23 3.73 -17.50
C ILE A 466 4.21 4.89 -17.60
N ARG A 467 4.16 5.61 -18.73
CA ARG A 467 4.94 6.82 -19.00
C ARG A 467 4.02 7.88 -19.56
N GLY A 468 4.28 9.12 -19.20
CA GLY A 468 3.54 10.26 -19.73
C GLY A 468 3.99 11.57 -19.09
N PRO A 469 3.27 12.65 -19.38
CA PRO A 469 3.62 13.99 -18.92
C PRO A 469 3.19 14.23 -17.46
N TRP A 470 3.75 13.45 -16.53
CA TRP A 470 3.41 13.48 -15.09
C TRP A 470 3.36 14.90 -14.48
N ARG A 471 4.28 15.78 -14.91
CA ARG A 471 4.45 17.12 -14.33
C ARG A 471 3.71 18.25 -15.07
N SER A 472 3.16 18.00 -16.26
CA SER A 472 2.47 19.06 -17.03
C SER A 472 1.09 19.42 -16.46
N ALA A 473 0.61 18.63 -15.50
CA ALA A 473 -0.67 18.79 -14.81
C ALA A 473 -0.67 19.90 -13.75
N ARG A 474 0.50 20.40 -13.32
CA ARG A 474 0.64 21.49 -12.33
C ARG A 474 0.81 22.85 -13.01
N GLY A 475 -0.03 23.11 -14.02
CA GLY A 475 -0.06 24.38 -14.76
C GLY A 475 -0.37 25.58 -13.88
#